data_AF-A0A523YE67-F1
#
_entry.id   AF-A0A523YE67-F1
#
_cell.length_a   1.000
_cell.length_b   1.000
_cell.length_c   1.000
_cell.angle_alpha   90.00
_cell.angle_beta   90.00
_cell.angle_gamma   90.00
#
_symmetry.space_group_name_H-M   'P 1'
#
loop_
_entity.id
_entity.type
_entity.pdbx_description
1 polymer ?
#
loop_
_entity_poly.entity_id
_entity_poly.type
_entity_poly.pdbx_seq_one_letter_code
_entity_poly.pdbx_strand_id
1 'polypeptide(L)'
;MNTFGKKLTLTTFGESHGKALGCILDGVPAGLHIDEDFIQSELDRRKPGKSKLETGRKEEDKFEILSGTFEGVSTGTPIAMIIFNTNQKSKDYDNVKDLFRPGHADFTYFHKYGLRDYRGGGRSSARETAARVAGGAIAKLMLKELGVSIQSGLCEV
;
A
#
# COMPACT_ATOMS: atom_id res chain seq x y z
N MET A 1 -15.61 -1.33 1.02
CA MET A 1 -15.31 -0.19 0.15
C MET A 1 -13.80 0.02 0.18
N ASN A 2 -13.14 0.03 -0.98
CA ASN A 2 -11.68 0.08 -1.14
C ASN A 2 -11.20 1.34 -1.87
N THR A 3 -12.09 2.30 -2.10
CA THR A 3 -11.81 3.58 -2.74
C THR A 3 -11.92 4.71 -1.72
N PHE A 4 -10.93 5.60 -1.69
CA PHE A 4 -10.87 6.79 -0.86
C PHE A 4 -10.77 8.03 -1.74
N GLY A 5 -11.50 9.11 -1.38
CA GLY A 5 -11.47 10.38 -2.11
C GLY A 5 -12.75 10.70 -2.91
N LYS A 6 -12.73 11.81 -3.64
CA LYS A 6 -13.90 12.29 -4.45
C LYS A 6 -13.50 12.66 -5.88
N LYS A 7 -12.61 13.65 -6.04
CA LYS A 7 -12.05 14.06 -7.34
C LYS A 7 -10.73 13.35 -7.61
N LEU A 8 -9.81 13.45 -6.66
CA LEU A 8 -8.67 12.54 -6.56
C LEU A 8 -9.16 11.31 -5.81
N THR A 9 -9.14 10.14 -6.45
CA THR A 9 -9.62 8.89 -5.85
C THR A 9 -8.53 7.82 -5.89
N LEU A 10 -8.28 7.21 -4.74
CA LEU A 10 -7.34 6.11 -4.59
C LEU A 10 -8.12 4.83 -4.35
N THR A 11 -8.03 3.88 -5.29
CA THR A 11 -8.58 2.54 -5.16
C THR A 11 -7.46 1.55 -4.96
N THR A 12 -7.43 0.81 -3.86
CA THR A 12 -6.37 -0.17 -3.58
C THR A 12 -6.87 -1.62 -3.76
N PHE A 13 -5.97 -2.53 -4.11
CA PHE A 13 -6.28 -3.95 -4.34
C PHE A 13 -5.18 -4.87 -3.80
N GLY A 14 -5.48 -6.17 -3.74
CA GLY A 14 -4.55 -7.24 -3.37
C GLY A 14 -4.44 -7.51 -1.87
N GLU A 15 -3.87 -8.67 -1.58
CA GLU A 15 -3.71 -9.26 -0.25
C GLU A 15 -2.24 -9.50 0.07
N SER A 16 -1.92 -9.55 1.37
CA SER A 16 -0.54 -9.77 1.84
C SER A 16 0.13 -11.08 1.39
N HIS A 17 -0.65 -12.12 1.08
CA HIS A 17 -0.16 -13.43 0.61
C HIS A 17 -0.68 -13.73 -0.80
N GLY A 18 -1.11 -12.70 -1.52
CA GLY A 18 -1.34 -12.76 -2.97
C GLY A 18 -0.04 -12.51 -3.73
N LYS A 19 -0.09 -12.58 -5.07
CA LYS A 19 1.08 -12.31 -5.94
C LYS A 19 1.62 -10.88 -5.77
N ALA A 20 0.71 -9.93 -5.63
CA ALA A 20 1.01 -8.51 -5.52
C ALA A 20 -0.15 -7.79 -4.84
N LEU A 21 0.12 -6.54 -4.47
CA LEU A 21 -0.91 -5.55 -4.14
C LEU A 21 -0.67 -4.30 -4.97
N GLY A 22 -1.62 -3.38 -4.96
CA GLY A 22 -1.41 -2.14 -5.70
C GLY A 22 -2.54 -1.15 -5.53
N CYS A 23 -2.50 -0.13 -6.37
CA CYS A 23 -3.54 0.89 -6.41
C CYS A 23 -3.75 1.44 -7.81
N ILE A 24 -4.91 2.07 -7.96
CA ILE A 24 -5.27 2.94 -9.07
C ILE A 24 -5.54 4.31 -8.45
N LEU A 25 -4.78 5.32 -8.86
CA LEU A 25 -4.99 6.70 -8.50
C LEU A 25 -5.57 7.46 -9.69
N ASP A 26 -6.80 7.89 -9.55
CA ASP A 26 -7.54 8.64 -10.57
C ASP A 26 -7.75 10.10 -10.17
N GLY A 27 -7.83 10.99 -11.15
CA GLY A 27 -7.99 12.44 -10.94
C GLY A 27 -6.68 13.21 -10.79
N VAL A 28 -5.55 12.62 -11.18
CA VAL A 28 -4.26 13.33 -11.30
C VAL A 28 -4.30 14.16 -12.58
N PRO A 29 -4.09 15.50 -12.54
CA PRO A 29 -4.02 16.32 -13.75
C PRO A 29 -2.86 15.91 -14.65
N ALA A 30 -3.03 16.03 -15.97
CA ALA A 30 -1.93 15.81 -16.91
C ALA A 30 -0.79 16.83 -16.70
N GLY A 31 0.45 16.42 -16.99
CA GLY A 31 1.64 17.27 -16.92
C GLY A 31 2.34 17.30 -15.58
N LEU A 32 1.84 16.62 -14.54
CA LEU A 32 2.59 16.42 -13.30
C LEU A 32 3.84 15.58 -13.58
N HIS A 33 5.02 16.07 -13.20
CA HIS A 33 6.26 15.29 -13.26
C HIS A 33 6.24 14.13 -12.25
N ILE A 34 6.54 12.93 -12.72
CA ILE A 34 6.50 11.69 -11.93
C ILE A 34 7.92 11.33 -11.52
N ASP A 35 8.29 11.76 -10.31
CA ASP A 35 9.56 11.44 -9.68
C ASP A 35 9.48 10.05 -9.03
N GLU A 36 9.88 9.02 -9.78
CA GLU A 36 9.86 7.62 -9.32
C GLU A 36 10.80 7.37 -8.12
N ASP A 37 11.93 8.08 -8.05
CA ASP A 37 12.86 7.99 -6.93
C ASP A 37 12.24 8.54 -5.65
N PHE A 38 11.50 9.65 -5.74
CA PHE A 38 10.72 10.19 -4.62
C PHE A 38 9.65 9.19 -4.15
N ILE A 39 8.90 8.59 -5.08
CA ILE A 39 7.89 7.56 -4.74
C ILE A 39 8.54 6.37 -4.03
N GLN A 40 9.68 5.89 -4.55
CA GLN A 40 10.43 4.80 -3.92
C GLN A 40 10.91 5.21 -2.51
N SER A 41 11.36 6.44 -2.33
CA SER A 41 11.80 6.94 -1.01
C SER A 41 10.67 6.95 0.02
N GLU A 42 9.44 7.26 -0.39
CA GLU A 42 8.26 7.20 0.49
C GLU A 42 7.90 5.76 0.87
N LEU A 43 7.98 4.83 -0.09
CA LEU A 43 7.83 3.40 0.18
C LEU A 43 8.92 2.88 1.11
N ASP A 44 10.17 3.31 0.91
CA ASP A 44 11.30 2.97 1.75
C ASP A 44 11.13 3.50 3.17
N ARG A 45 10.52 4.69 3.34
CA ARG A 45 10.16 5.23 4.65
C ARG A 45 9.16 4.34 5.38
N ARG A 46 8.18 3.78 4.66
CA ARG A 46 7.14 2.87 5.20
C ARG A 46 7.68 1.48 5.57
N LYS A 47 8.71 0.99 4.86
CA LYS A 47 9.23 -0.38 5.05
C LYS A 47 9.52 -0.68 6.53
N PRO A 48 9.06 -1.83 7.05
CA PRO A 48 9.43 -2.31 8.38
C PRO A 48 10.86 -2.87 8.38
N GLY A 49 11.42 -3.08 9.56
CA GLY A 49 12.73 -3.70 9.78
C GLY A 49 13.86 -2.70 9.98
N LYS A 50 13.54 -1.44 10.33
CA LYS A 50 14.52 -0.40 10.66
C LYS A 50 14.93 -0.43 12.13
N SER A 51 14.10 -1.01 12.98
CA SER A 51 14.35 -1.16 14.41
C SER A 51 14.11 -2.60 14.88
N LYS A 52 14.65 -2.97 16.05
CA LYS A 52 14.43 -4.28 16.69
C LYS A 52 12.96 -4.51 17.12
N LEU A 53 12.14 -3.46 17.13
CA LEU A 53 10.73 -3.49 17.52
C LEU A 53 9.80 -3.81 16.34
N GLU A 54 10.31 -3.77 15.11
CA GLU A 54 9.53 -3.98 13.90
C GLU A 54 9.61 -5.44 13.41
N THR A 55 8.65 -5.83 12.57
CA THR A 55 8.66 -7.14 11.90
C THR A 55 9.97 -7.33 11.11
N GLY A 56 10.61 -8.49 11.27
CA GLY A 56 11.81 -8.87 10.52
C GLY A 56 11.59 -9.20 9.03
N ARG A 57 10.36 -9.06 8.50
CA ARG A 57 10.10 -9.23 7.06
C ARG A 57 10.78 -8.12 6.27
N LYS A 58 11.71 -8.51 5.40
CA LYS A 58 12.29 -7.64 4.38
C LYS A 58 11.47 -7.80 3.09
N GLU A 59 10.51 -6.91 2.90
CA GLU A 59 9.87 -6.72 1.60
C GLU A 59 10.57 -5.53 0.92
N GLU A 60 10.95 -5.69 -0.34
CA GLU A 60 11.68 -4.64 -1.06
C GLU A 60 10.78 -3.49 -1.50
N ASP A 61 9.45 -3.59 -1.34
CA ASP A 61 8.42 -2.63 -1.74
C ASP A 61 8.76 -1.91 -3.05
N LYS A 62 9.27 -2.66 -4.03
CA LYS A 62 9.51 -2.16 -5.37
C LYS A 62 8.16 -2.05 -6.06
N PHE A 63 7.88 -0.86 -6.58
CA PHE A 63 6.68 -0.59 -7.33
C PHE A 63 6.98 -0.57 -8.82
N GLU A 64 5.95 -0.83 -9.62
CA GLU A 64 5.95 -0.60 -11.06
C GLU A 64 4.72 0.22 -11.42
N ILE A 65 4.89 1.21 -12.32
CA ILE A 65 3.78 1.96 -12.90
C ILE A 65 3.31 1.22 -14.15
N LEU A 66 2.02 0.90 -14.21
CA LEU A 66 1.40 0.15 -15.30
C LEU A 66 0.62 1.04 -16.27
N SER A 67 0.21 2.24 -15.86
CA SER A 67 -0.57 3.17 -16.69
C SER A 67 -0.51 4.60 -16.15
N GLY A 68 -1.05 5.55 -16.91
CA GLY A 68 -1.27 6.93 -16.46
C GLY A 68 -0.05 7.84 -16.55
N THR A 69 1.06 7.33 -17.07
CA THR A 69 2.31 8.08 -17.29
C THR A 69 2.84 7.88 -18.71
N PHE A 70 3.54 8.88 -19.22
CA PHE A 70 4.25 8.86 -20.49
C PHE A 70 5.44 9.82 -20.38
N GLU A 71 6.64 9.38 -20.77
CA GLU A 71 7.88 10.20 -20.74
C GLU A 71 8.12 10.91 -19.38
N GLY A 72 7.85 10.24 -18.27
CA GLY A 72 8.09 10.78 -16.92
C GLY A 72 7.07 11.85 -16.47
N VAL A 73 5.97 12.02 -17.18
CA VAL A 73 4.85 12.90 -16.79
C VAL A 73 3.53 12.15 -16.76
N SER A 74 2.60 12.61 -15.94
CA SER A 74 1.22 12.09 -15.92
C SER A 74 0.45 12.50 -17.18
N THR A 75 -0.43 11.62 -17.65
CA THR A 75 -1.23 11.83 -18.85
C THR A 75 -2.64 12.36 -18.57
N GLY A 76 -3.02 12.48 -17.30
CA GLY A 76 -4.39 12.82 -16.89
C GLY A 76 -5.33 11.61 -16.80
N THR A 77 -4.87 10.41 -17.17
CA THR A 77 -5.60 9.16 -17.02
C THR A 77 -5.21 8.44 -15.72
N PRO A 78 -5.97 7.42 -15.28
CA PRO A 78 -5.66 6.72 -14.03
C PRO A 78 -4.24 6.13 -14.00
N ILE A 79 -3.52 6.45 -12.92
CA ILE A 79 -2.18 5.90 -12.65
C ILE A 79 -2.34 4.59 -11.88
N ALA A 80 -2.04 3.47 -12.53
CA ALA A 80 -2.01 2.16 -11.89
C ALA A 80 -0.60 1.83 -11.42
N MET A 81 -0.46 1.41 -10.16
CA MET A 81 0.80 0.98 -9.58
C MET A 81 0.64 -0.40 -8.94
N ILE A 82 1.64 -1.26 -9.15
CA ILE A 82 1.70 -2.61 -8.57
C ILE A 82 2.96 -2.77 -7.71
N ILE A 83 2.86 -3.53 -6.63
CA ILE A 83 3.95 -3.85 -5.71
C ILE A 83 3.92 -5.37 -5.48
N PHE A 84 4.98 -6.06 -5.90
CA PHE A 84 5.07 -7.51 -5.76
C PHE A 84 5.38 -7.92 -4.32
N ASN A 85 4.78 -9.02 -3.87
CA ASN A 85 5.08 -9.63 -2.57
C ASN A 85 6.20 -10.65 -2.74
N THR A 86 7.37 -10.42 -2.14
CA THR A 86 8.55 -11.28 -2.34
C THR A 86 8.79 -12.28 -1.20
N ASN A 87 8.20 -12.08 -0.03
CA ASN A 87 8.48 -12.90 1.16
C ASN A 87 7.22 -13.52 1.79
N GLN A 88 6.59 -14.43 1.05
CA GLN A 88 5.38 -15.14 1.48
C GLN A 88 5.71 -16.44 2.21
N LYS A 89 5.96 -16.36 3.52
CA LYS A 89 6.13 -17.55 4.36
C LYS A 89 4.78 -18.06 4.88
N SER A 90 4.02 -18.71 4.00
CA SER A 90 2.69 -19.22 4.34
C SER A 90 2.70 -20.31 5.43
N LYS A 91 3.81 -21.05 5.56
CA LYS A 91 3.96 -22.16 6.54
C LYS A 91 3.98 -21.71 8.00
N ASP A 92 4.30 -20.44 8.26
CA ASP A 92 4.38 -19.90 9.62
C ASP A 92 2.98 -19.69 10.25
N TYR A 93 1.90 -19.93 9.51
CA TYR A 93 0.51 -19.63 9.90
C TYR A 93 -0.40 -20.86 10.05
N ASP A 94 0.13 -22.08 9.92
CA ASP A 94 -0.69 -23.30 10.02
C ASP A 94 -1.31 -23.50 11.40
N ASN A 95 -0.63 -23.01 12.45
CA ASN A 95 -1.11 -23.03 13.84
C ASN A 95 -2.29 -22.09 14.12
N VAL A 96 -2.56 -21.10 13.25
CA VAL A 96 -3.68 -20.14 13.43
C VAL A 96 -4.84 -20.40 12.46
N LYS A 97 -4.76 -21.47 11.68
CA LYS A 97 -5.78 -21.84 10.68
C LYS A 97 -7.18 -21.98 11.29
N ASP A 98 -7.27 -22.54 12.50
CA ASP A 98 -8.53 -22.85 13.18
C ASP A 98 -8.79 -21.93 14.39
N LEU A 99 -8.01 -20.86 14.56
CA LEU A 99 -8.11 -19.92 15.69
C LEU A 99 -8.35 -18.48 15.22
N PHE A 100 -9.11 -17.69 15.97
CA PHE A 100 -9.22 -16.24 15.78
C PHE A 100 -8.22 -15.53 16.69
N ARG A 101 -7.28 -14.76 16.14
CA ARG A 101 -6.25 -14.09 16.95
C ARG A 101 -6.85 -12.89 17.70
N PRO A 102 -6.64 -12.75 19.03
CA PRO A 102 -7.09 -11.58 19.77
C PRO A 102 -6.56 -10.27 19.16
N GLY A 103 -7.41 -9.26 19.00
CA GLY A 103 -7.05 -7.96 18.42
C GLY A 103 -6.94 -7.94 16.89
N HIS A 104 -7.05 -9.09 16.21
CA HIS A 104 -7.06 -9.15 14.74
C HIS A 104 -8.48 -9.12 14.18
N ALA A 105 -8.59 -8.77 12.90
CA ALA A 105 -9.86 -8.75 12.17
C ALA A 105 -10.38 -10.15 11.79
N ASP A 106 -9.76 -11.22 12.27
CA ASP A 106 -10.03 -12.59 11.85
C ASP A 106 -11.49 -13.00 12.08
N PHE A 107 -12.01 -12.74 13.29
CA PHE A 107 -13.37 -13.09 13.68
C PHE A 107 -14.41 -12.31 12.88
N THR A 108 -14.23 -11.00 12.77
CA THR A 108 -15.18 -10.11 12.09
C THR A 108 -15.21 -10.35 10.58
N TYR A 109 -14.06 -10.65 9.95
CA TYR A 109 -14.02 -11.05 8.54
C TYR A 109 -14.77 -12.36 8.30
N PHE A 110 -14.52 -13.37 9.13
CA PHE A 110 -15.18 -14.67 8.99
C PHE A 110 -16.70 -14.55 9.14
N HIS A 111 -17.19 -13.83 10.15
CA HIS A 111 -18.63 -13.67 10.38
C HIS A 111 -19.30 -12.81 9.31
N LYS A 112 -18.58 -11.85 8.71
CA LYS A 112 -19.12 -10.99 7.66
C LYS A 112 -19.18 -11.67 6.30
N TYR A 113 -18.16 -12.44 5.93
CA TYR A 113 -17.97 -12.94 4.58
C TYR A 113 -18.01 -14.47 4.46
N GLY A 114 -18.04 -15.22 5.58
CA GLY A 114 -17.96 -16.69 5.61
C GLY A 114 -16.60 -17.27 5.22
N LEU A 115 -15.64 -16.43 4.84
CA LEU A 115 -14.30 -16.81 4.39
C LEU A 115 -13.25 -15.92 5.07
N ARG A 116 -12.12 -16.53 5.42
CA ARG A 116 -10.95 -15.83 5.97
C ARG A 116 -9.66 -16.44 5.41
N ASP A 117 -8.79 -15.58 4.85
CA ASP A 117 -7.42 -15.99 4.54
C ASP A 117 -6.55 -15.92 5.80
N TYR A 118 -6.42 -17.08 6.48
CA TYR A 118 -5.65 -17.23 7.71
C TYR A 118 -4.14 -17.09 7.51
N ARG A 119 -3.64 -17.24 6.26
CA ARG A 119 -2.20 -17.19 5.93
C ARG A 119 -1.63 -15.79 6.12
N GLY A 120 -2.46 -14.80 6.45
CA GLY A 120 -2.05 -13.46 6.85
C GLY A 120 -3.20 -12.69 7.49
N GLY A 121 -3.21 -11.37 7.29
CA GLY A 121 -4.40 -10.55 7.54
C GLY A 121 -5.29 -10.42 6.30
N GLY A 122 -5.02 -11.16 5.21
CA GLY A 122 -5.65 -10.92 3.91
C GLY A 122 -5.61 -9.44 3.54
N ARG A 123 -6.80 -8.85 3.35
CA ARG A 123 -7.03 -7.43 3.08
C ARG A 123 -6.85 -6.51 4.29
N SER A 124 -7.02 -7.01 5.52
CA SER A 124 -6.79 -6.24 6.75
C SER A 124 -5.30 -6.15 7.14
N SER A 125 -4.41 -6.70 6.32
CA SER A 125 -2.97 -6.66 6.57
C SER A 125 -2.42 -5.25 6.43
N ALA A 126 -1.46 -4.89 7.28
CA ALA A 126 -0.67 -3.66 7.15
C ALA A 126 0.05 -3.55 5.79
N ARG A 127 0.19 -4.67 5.05
CA ARG A 127 0.75 -4.70 3.69
C ARG A 127 -0.02 -3.79 2.72
N GLU A 128 -1.33 -3.61 2.92
CA GLU A 128 -2.16 -2.69 2.13
C GLU A 128 -1.69 -1.23 2.21
N THR A 129 -1.04 -0.83 3.31
CA THR A 129 -0.52 0.53 3.47
C THR A 129 0.55 0.90 2.43
N ALA A 130 1.22 -0.08 1.82
CA ALA A 130 2.17 0.20 0.74
C ALA A 130 1.48 0.82 -0.49
N ALA A 131 0.29 0.34 -0.84
CA ALA A 131 -0.53 0.95 -1.89
C ALA A 131 -0.94 2.39 -1.54
N ARG A 132 -1.26 2.65 -0.26
CA ARG A 132 -1.59 4.00 0.21
C ARG A 132 -0.41 4.95 0.14
N VAL A 133 0.78 4.48 0.51
CA VAL A 133 2.00 5.29 0.44
C VAL A 133 2.37 5.59 -1.01
N ALA A 134 2.27 4.63 -1.92
CA ALA A 134 2.49 4.86 -3.35
C ALA A 134 1.54 5.94 -3.91
N GLY A 135 0.22 5.79 -3.70
CA GLY A 135 -0.75 6.81 -4.11
C GLY A 135 -0.55 8.16 -3.41
N GLY A 136 -0.19 8.13 -2.12
CA GLY A 136 0.12 9.32 -1.33
C GLY A 136 1.36 10.07 -1.80
N ALA A 137 2.36 9.37 -2.33
CA ALA A 137 3.55 9.99 -2.90
C ALA A 137 3.21 10.83 -4.15
N ILE A 138 2.36 10.32 -5.04
CA ILE A 138 1.84 11.10 -6.17
C ILE A 138 1.06 12.33 -5.69
N ALA A 139 0.21 12.17 -4.67
CA ALA A 139 -0.50 13.30 -4.07
C ALA A 139 0.46 14.34 -3.47
N LYS A 140 1.59 13.92 -2.88
CA LYS A 140 2.65 14.82 -2.41
C LYS A 140 3.36 15.54 -3.55
N LEU A 141 3.59 14.88 -4.69
CA LEU A 141 4.13 15.55 -5.89
C LEU A 141 3.17 16.65 -6.36
N MET A 142 1.86 16.39 -6.40
CA MET A 142 0.86 17.42 -6.73
C MET A 142 0.88 18.60 -5.75
N LEU A 143 0.99 18.32 -4.45
CA LEU A 143 1.06 19.37 -3.42
C LEU A 143 2.34 20.21 -3.51
N LYS A 144 3.45 19.59 -3.92
CA LYS A 144 4.75 20.26 -4.08
C LYS A 144 4.69 21.34 -5.16
N GLU A 145 3.96 21.12 -6.25
CA GLU A 145 3.69 22.14 -7.29
C GLU A 145 2.97 23.38 -6.74
N LEU A 146 2.21 23.20 -5.65
CA LEU A 146 1.50 24.27 -4.95
C LEU A 146 2.31 24.86 -3.77
N GLY A 147 3.56 24.45 -3.59
CA GLY A 147 4.40 24.86 -2.44
C GLY A 147 3.94 24.29 -1.09
N VAL A 148 3.12 23.22 -1.09
CA VAL A 148 2.60 22.58 0.13
C VAL A 148 3.41 21.33 0.45
N SER A 149 3.78 21.16 1.71
CA SER A 149 4.47 19.96 2.21
C SER A 149 3.77 19.35 3.42
N ILE A 150 3.89 18.01 3.57
CA ILE A 150 3.28 17.25 4.66
C ILE A 150 4.36 16.42 5.36
N GLN A 151 4.40 16.51 6.69
CA GLN A 151 5.34 15.81 7.56
C GLN A 151 4.61 15.08 8.69
N SER A 152 5.26 14.09 9.29
CA SER A 152 4.74 13.31 10.41
C SER A 152 5.87 12.80 11.30
N GLY A 153 5.59 12.55 12.58
CA GLY A 153 6.53 11.99 13.54
C GLY A 153 5.80 11.33 14.72
N LEU A 154 6.54 10.63 15.57
CA LEU A 154 6.03 10.05 16.82
C LEU A 154 6.14 11.10 17.93
N CYS A 155 5.04 11.34 18.64
CA CYS A 155 5.03 12.19 19.83
C CYS A 155 4.98 11.36 21.13
N GLU A 156 4.60 10.09 21.04
CA GLU A 156 4.48 9.13 22.15
C GLU A 156 4.68 7.71 21.59
N VAL A 157 5.15 6.78 22.44
CA VAL A 157 5.38 5.36 22.13
C VAL A 157 4.70 4.50 23.17
#